data_AF-A0A2E0SA81-F1
#
_entry.id   AF-A0A2E0SA81-F1
#
_cell.length_a   1.000
_cell.length_b   1.000
_cell.length_c   1.000
_cell.angle_alpha   90.00
_cell.angle_beta   90.00
_cell.angle_gamma   90.00
#
_symmetry.space_group_name_H-M   'P 1'
#
loop_
_entity.id
_entity.type
_entity.pdbx_description
1 polymer ?
#
loop_
_entity_poly.entity_id
_entity_poly.type
_entity_poly.pdbx_seq_one_letter_code
_entity_poly.pdbx_strand_id
1 'polypeptide(L)' 'MTDNARVPHPEHSKVQQHIRLDHFLKLLQFVESGGHAKVLIQSGLVKVNGAVCMARKRKVYHNDEIEIDGEQVTVNID' A
#
# COMPACT_ATOMS: atom_id res chain seq x y z
N MET A 1 0.32 -45.81 -15.62
CA MET A 1 -0.30 -44.65 -16.28
C MET A 1 -0.53 -43.60 -15.20
N THR A 2 0.14 -42.46 -15.38
CA THR A 2 0.20 -41.22 -14.58
C THR A 2 0.46 -41.33 -13.08
N ASP A 3 1.75 -41.19 -12.75
CA ASP A 3 2.30 -40.39 -11.65
C ASP A 3 1.32 -39.30 -11.18
N ASN A 4 0.71 -39.50 -10.02
CA ASN A 4 -0.09 -38.47 -9.39
C ASN A 4 0.88 -37.58 -8.59
N ALA A 5 1.59 -36.72 -9.32
CA ALA A 5 2.42 -35.67 -8.76
C ALA A 5 1.58 -34.83 -7.80
N ARG A 6 1.61 -35.20 -6.52
CA ARG A 6 1.12 -34.38 -5.43
C ARG A 6 2.06 -33.18 -5.35
N VAL A 7 1.76 -32.17 -6.15
CA VAL A 7 2.36 -30.84 -6.02
C VAL A 7 2.23 -30.40 -4.55
N PRO A 8 3.35 -30.10 -3.87
CA PRO A 8 3.28 -29.47 -2.56
C PRO A 8 2.62 -28.11 -2.76
N HIS A 9 1.42 -27.95 -2.23
CA HIS A 9 0.86 -26.62 -2.04
C HIS A 9 1.62 -26.03 -0.85
N PRO A 10 2.40 -24.95 -1.02
CA PRO A 10 2.93 -24.25 0.13
C PRO A 10 1.74 -23.63 0.88
N GLU A 11 1.45 -24.17 2.07
CA GLU A 11 0.51 -23.62 3.06
C GLU A 11 1.04 -22.30 3.64
N HIS A 12 1.27 -21.31 2.80
CA HIS A 12 1.38 -19.93 3.25
C HIS A 12 0.03 -19.29 3.02
N SER A 13 -0.80 -19.34 4.06
CA SER A 13 -1.81 -18.31 4.30
C SER A 13 -1.10 -16.95 4.23
N LYS A 14 -0.94 -16.39 3.03
CA LYS A 14 -0.58 -14.99 2.87
C LYS A 14 -1.75 -14.22 3.45
N VAL A 15 -1.70 -13.95 4.74
CA VAL A 15 -2.45 -12.87 5.37
C VAL A 15 -2.10 -11.68 4.49
N GLN A 16 -3.02 -11.22 3.63
CA GLN A 16 -2.75 -10.10 2.74
C GLN A 16 -2.55 -8.88 3.62
N GLN A 17 -1.30 -8.65 4.01
CA GLN A 17 -0.91 -7.50 4.81
C GLN A 17 -1.17 -6.28 3.95
N HIS A 18 -2.21 -5.57 4.35
CA HIS A 18 -2.64 -4.35 3.71
C HIS A 18 -2.75 -3.27 4.76
N ILE A 19 -2.35 -2.07 4.40
CA ILE A 19 -2.55 -0.89 5.22
C ILE A 19 -3.38 0.10 4.43
N ARG A 20 -4.13 0.95 5.12
CA ARG A 20 -4.81 2.06 4.44
C ARG A 20 -3.80 3.15 4.16
N LEU A 21 -3.90 3.77 2.99
CA LEU A 21 -3.07 4.90 2.59
C LEU A 21 -3.03 5.98 3.70
N ASP A 22 -4.20 6.36 4.24
CA ASP A 22 -4.28 7.35 5.34
C ASP A 22 -3.51 6.98 6.60
N HIS A 23 -3.46 5.68 6.93
CA HIS A 23 -2.70 5.17 8.06
C HIS A 23 -1.21 5.12 7.73
N PHE A 24 -0.85 4.68 6.53
CA PHE A 24 0.53 4.62 6.06
C PHE A 24 1.20 5.99 6.05
N LEU A 25 0.55 7.03 5.48
CA LEU A 25 1.09 8.40 5.53
C LEU A 25 1.33 8.86 6.96
N LYS A 26 0.48 8.46 7.90
CA LYS A 26 0.64 8.81 9.32
C LYS A 26 1.83 8.08 9.95
N LEU A 27 2.03 6.79 9.63
CA LEU A 27 3.16 6.02 10.13
C LEU A 27 4.50 6.56 9.64
N LEU A 28 4.55 7.00 8.39
CA LEU A 28 5.72 7.67 7.83
C LEU A 28 5.92 9.09 8.35
N GLN A 29 5.02 9.58 9.23
CA GLN A 29 5.00 10.96 9.71
C GLN A 29 4.92 12.02 8.60
N PHE A 30 4.51 11.63 7.39
CA PHE A 30 4.23 12.55 6.28
C PHE A 30 3.05 13.48 6.55
N VAL A 31 2.16 13.06 7.45
CA VAL A 31 0.96 13.82 7.83
C VAL A 31 0.85 13.89 9.34
N GLU A 32 0.67 15.09 9.86
CA GLU A 32 0.47 15.31 11.30
C GLU A 32 -0.94 14.89 11.76
N SER A 33 -1.92 14.95 10.87
CA SER A 33 -3.32 14.63 11.19
C SER A 33 -4.06 14.01 10.00
N GLY A 34 -5.19 13.34 10.28
CA GLY A 34 -6.06 12.82 9.23
C GLY A 34 -6.65 13.91 8.33
N GLY A 35 -6.68 15.17 8.80
CA GLY A 35 -7.03 16.33 7.98
C GLY A 35 -5.93 16.68 6.97
N HIS A 36 -4.67 16.64 7.40
CA HIS A 36 -3.52 16.86 6.51
C HIS A 36 -3.46 15.81 5.39
N ALA A 37 -3.70 14.54 5.72
CA ALA A 37 -3.80 13.46 4.73
C ALA A 37 -4.89 13.70 3.68
N LYS A 38 -6.04 14.26 4.09
CA LYS A 38 -7.11 14.60 3.16
C LYS A 38 -6.65 15.65 2.15
N VAL A 39 -5.96 16.69 2.61
CA VAL A 39 -5.48 17.78 1.74
C VAL A 39 -4.48 17.25 0.72
N LEU A 40 -3.44 16.53 1.14
CA LEU A 40 -2.43 15.97 0.21
C LEU A 40 -3.07 15.08 -0.88
N ILE A 41 -3.97 14.20 -0.46
CA ILE A 41 -4.65 13.26 -1.35
C ILE A 41 -5.61 13.99 -2.30
N GLN A 42 -6.37 14.97 -1.83
CA GLN A 42 -7.26 15.78 -2.67
C GLN A 42 -6.51 16.74 -3.59
N SER A 43 -5.34 17.21 -3.18
CA SER A 43 -4.45 18.02 -4.03
C SER A 43 -3.77 17.19 -5.13
N GLY A 44 -3.92 15.87 -5.12
CA GLY A 44 -3.28 14.98 -6.11
C GLY A 44 -1.77 14.84 -5.91
N LEU A 45 -1.27 15.20 -4.72
CA LEU A 45 0.14 15.08 -4.36
C LEU A 45 0.54 13.63 -4.03
N VAL A 46 -0.44 12.74 -3.89
CA VAL A 46 -0.22 11.33 -3.60
C VAL A 46 -0.48 10.48 -4.84
N LYS A 47 0.49 9.67 -5.25
CA LYS A 47 0.36 8.66 -6.29
C LYS A 47 0.66 7.29 -5.72
N VAL A 48 0.02 6.27 -6.25
CA VAL A 48 0.25 4.87 -5.88
C VAL A 48 0.55 4.10 -7.16
N ASN A 49 1.73 3.51 -7.27
CA ASN A 49 2.31 2.91 -8.49
C ASN A 49 2.22 3.85 -9.70
N GLY A 50 2.62 5.12 -9.52
CA GLY A 50 2.57 6.12 -10.58
C GLY A 50 1.17 6.66 -10.93
N ALA A 51 0.09 6.14 -10.33
CA ALA A 51 -1.26 6.66 -10.54
C ALA A 51 -1.70 7.61 -9.43
N VAL A 52 -2.06 8.85 -9.76
CA VAL A 52 -2.57 9.84 -8.80
C VAL A 52 -3.78 9.25 -8.06
N CYS A 53 -3.63 9.12 -6.75
CA CYS A 53 -4.61 8.49 -5.90
C CYS A 53 -5.30 9.55 -5.04
N MET A 54 -6.53 9.91 -5.43
CA MET A 54 -7.39 10.79 -4.63
C MET A 54 -8.23 10.03 -3.59
N ALA A 55 -8.02 8.72 -3.47
CA ALA A 55 -8.76 7.85 -2.57
C ALA A 55 -8.05 7.68 -1.22
N ARG A 56 -8.47 8.43 -0.21
CA ARG A 56 -7.94 8.32 1.18
C ARG A 56 -7.96 6.90 1.74
N LYS A 57 -9.05 6.18 1.48
CA LYS A 57 -9.27 4.81 1.99
C LYS A 57 -8.73 3.74 1.04
N ARG A 58 -7.86 4.11 0.09
CA ARG A 58 -7.17 3.14 -0.77
C ARG A 58 -6.40 2.16 0.12
N LYS A 59 -6.59 0.87 -0.15
CA LYS A 59 -5.75 -0.16 0.44
C LYS A 59 -4.46 -0.22 -0.36
N VAL A 60 -3.35 -0.13 0.34
CA VAL A 60 -2.02 -0.34 -0.19
C VAL A 60 -1.46 -1.60 0.45
N TYR A 61 -0.74 -2.36 -0.33
CA TYR A 61 -0.23 -3.67 -0.01
C TYR A 61 1.29 -3.59 0.13
N HIS A 62 1.86 -4.60 0.78
CA HIS A 62 3.30 -4.75 0.85
C HIS A 62 3.91 -4.74 -0.58
N ASN A 63 5.02 -4.01 -0.76
CA ASN A 63 5.67 -3.66 -2.03
C ASN A 63 4.92 -2.65 -2.94
N ASP A 64 3.80 -2.05 -2.51
CA ASP A 64 3.26 -0.90 -3.26
C ASP A 64 4.22 0.29 -3.16
N GLU A 65 4.36 1.03 -4.25
CA GLU A 65 5.11 2.28 -4.28
C GLU A 65 4.16 3.47 -4.18
N ILE A 66 4.45 4.39 -3.26
CA ILE A 66 3.62 5.56 -2.99
C ILE A 66 4.50 6.79 -3.17
N GLU A 67 4.15 7.64 -4.12
CA GLU A 67 4.80 8.93 -4.33
C GLU A 67 4.02 10.02 -3.62
N ILE A 68 4.67 10.84 -2.79
CA ILE A 68 4.06 11.93 -2.04
C ILE A 68 4.91 13.18 -2.27
N ASP A 69 4.35 14.20 -2.93
CA ASP A 69 5.08 15.44 -3.24
C ASP A 69 6.40 15.21 -4.02
N GLY A 70 6.47 14.13 -4.80
CA GLY A 70 7.68 13.71 -5.52
C GLY A 70 8.64 12.82 -4.73
N GLU A 71 8.36 12.54 -3.45
CA GLU A 71 9.09 11.57 -2.65
C GLU A 71 8.47 10.17 -2.80
N GLN A 72 9.24 9.20 -3.29
CA GLN A 72 8.78 7.83 -3.49
C GLN A 72 9.06 6.99 -2.23
N VAL A 73 8.02 6.34 -1.72
CA VAL A 73 8.08 5.51 -0.53
C VAL A 73 7.51 4.12 -0.82
N THR A 74 8.29 3.10 -0.56
CA THR A 74 7.86 1.70 -0.69
C THR A 74 7.15 1.24 0.58
N VAL A 75 6.00 0.61 0.42
CA VAL A 75 5.21 0.05 1.52
C VAL A 75 5.85 -1.24 2.00
N ASN A 76 6.53 -1.18 3.15
CA ASN A 76 7.09 -2.36 3.81
C ASN A 76 6.24 -2.73 5.04
N ILE A 77 5.38 -3.74 4.88
CA ILE A 77 4.56 -4.29 5.98
C ILE A 77 5.19 -5.63 6.38
N ASP A 78 5.91 -5.64 7.49
CA ASP A 78 6.44 -6.85 8.15
C ASP A 78 5.42 -7.39 9.17
#